data_AF-A0A2S7PB89-F1
#
_entry.id   AF-A0A2S7PB89-F1
#
_cell.length_a   1.000
_cell.length_b   1.000
_cell.length_c   1.000
_cell.angle_alpha   90.00
_cell.angle_beta   90.00
_cell.angle_gamma   90.00
#
_symmetry.space_group_name_H-M   'P 1'
#
loop_
_entity.id
_entity.type
_entity.pdbx_description
1 polymer ?
#
loop_
_entity_poly.entity_id
_entity_poly.type
_entity_poly.pdbx_seq_one_letter_code
_entity_poly.pdbx_strand_id
1 'polypeptide(L)'
;MIPLSLAHRLISTHSTTKDVWMVLHPDCSVGAAIDEAEKARRRPIPTADFNLHENGATCDSVLNTWRWNKGQQKRLGPNRPKIEIPGDTLDPRAKRLDYIFANTCFDPVNPNGGGWIVESARVGMTERHPTLQCSLSDHFSVEATLVHTTYASPADQTKLNASAVSNGVYLQTAPSESRLTGPHLQLKHSDTPPYLPVSTYDEILAMIHKYHLRELKQRRFRLGHFVASFFISIGCLVAVWFSPRNFVSFLLMLLSTLGLSAGVIDGLIGGLFVGSEIRALKEFEWEIRNARAAANGEPNAMSEGDVKNW
;
A
#
# COMPACT_ATOMS: atom_id res chain seq x y z
N MET A 1 0.32 0.22 -1.74
CA MET A 1 -0.47 -0.97 -1.35
C MET A 1 -1.83 -0.87 -2.04
N ILE A 2 -2.40 -1.98 -2.53
CA ILE A 2 -3.76 -2.03 -3.10
C ILE A 2 -4.63 -2.99 -2.27
N PRO A 3 -5.98 -2.92 -2.30
CA PRO A 3 -6.83 -3.77 -1.50
C PRO A 3 -6.58 -5.25 -1.83
N LEU A 4 -6.60 -6.12 -0.82
CA LEU A 4 -6.32 -7.57 -0.93
C LEU A 4 -4.91 -7.95 -1.44
N SER A 5 -4.02 -6.99 -1.69
CA SER A 5 -2.59 -7.30 -1.90
C SER A 5 -1.97 -7.95 -0.65
N LEU A 6 -0.82 -8.59 -0.80
CA LEU A 6 -0.10 -9.25 0.30
C LEU A 6 0.00 -8.34 1.55
N ALA A 7 0.50 -7.10 1.40
CA ALA A 7 0.62 -6.17 2.52
C ALA A 7 -0.73 -5.83 3.18
N HIS A 8 -1.80 -5.67 2.40
CA HIS A 8 -3.14 -5.39 2.92
C HIS A 8 -3.71 -6.60 3.69
N ARG A 9 -3.53 -7.83 3.16
CA ARG A 9 -3.92 -9.07 3.83
C ARG A 9 -3.15 -9.31 5.11
N LEU A 10 -1.86 -9.00 5.15
CA LEU A 10 -1.05 -9.12 6.36
C LEU A 10 -1.60 -8.25 7.49
N ILE A 11 -1.93 -6.99 7.19
CA ILE A 11 -2.57 -6.10 8.15
C ILE A 11 -3.95 -6.64 8.54
N SER A 12 -4.84 -6.87 7.59
CA SER A 12 -6.25 -7.19 7.87
C SER A 12 -6.50 -8.60 8.42
N THR A 13 -5.56 -9.54 8.26
CA THR A 13 -5.73 -10.92 8.78
C THR A 13 -5.18 -11.06 10.19
N HIS A 14 -3.99 -10.53 10.48
CA HIS A 14 -3.32 -10.73 11.78
C HIS A 14 -3.43 -9.56 12.74
N SER A 15 -3.64 -8.35 12.24
CA SER A 15 -4.07 -7.30 13.13
C SER A 15 -5.56 -7.51 13.43
N THR A 16 -5.97 -7.14 14.63
CA THR A 16 -7.37 -7.07 15.03
C THR A 16 -8.11 -5.89 14.36
N THR A 17 -7.48 -5.25 13.37
CA THR A 17 -8.03 -4.10 12.65
C THR A 17 -8.63 -4.52 11.31
N LYS A 18 -9.71 -3.84 10.92
CA LYS A 18 -10.41 -4.02 9.65
C LYS A 18 -10.23 -2.77 8.80
N ASP A 19 -10.12 -2.95 7.49
CA ASP A 19 -10.14 -1.84 6.52
C ASP A 19 -11.53 -1.22 6.51
N VAL A 20 -11.66 0.03 6.98
CA VAL A 20 -12.96 0.68 7.15
C VAL A 20 -13.73 0.81 5.84
N TRP A 21 -13.04 0.92 4.71
CA TRP A 21 -13.70 1.06 3.41
C TRP A 21 -14.29 -0.28 2.97
N MET A 22 -13.53 -1.37 3.07
CA MET A 22 -14.01 -2.70 2.68
C MET A 22 -15.11 -3.24 3.60
N VAL A 23 -15.17 -2.74 4.85
CA VAL A 23 -16.30 -3.03 5.74
C VAL A 23 -17.62 -2.49 5.16
N LEU A 24 -17.59 -1.32 4.52
CA LEU A 24 -18.78 -0.69 3.93
C LEU A 24 -18.99 -1.07 2.45
N HIS A 25 -17.91 -1.25 1.69
CA HIS A 25 -17.89 -1.58 0.27
C HIS A 25 -17.06 -2.84 0.04
N PRO A 26 -17.56 -4.04 0.40
CA PRO A 26 -16.80 -5.30 0.31
C PRO A 26 -16.40 -5.65 -1.13
N ASP A 27 -17.13 -5.10 -2.10
CA ASP A 27 -16.92 -5.31 -3.53
C ASP A 27 -16.04 -4.26 -4.21
N CYS A 28 -15.46 -3.31 -3.48
CA CYS A 28 -14.62 -2.24 -4.03
C CYS A 28 -13.48 -2.77 -4.93
N SER A 29 -12.96 -1.95 -5.83
CA SER A 29 -11.83 -2.33 -6.69
C SER A 29 -10.59 -2.72 -5.90
N VAL A 30 -9.85 -3.72 -6.38
CA VAL A 30 -8.61 -4.25 -5.77
C VAL A 30 -7.36 -3.70 -6.46
N GLY A 31 -7.49 -2.63 -7.23
CA GLY A 31 -6.45 -1.96 -8.00
C GLY A 31 -7.09 -0.97 -8.97
N ALA A 32 -6.28 -0.32 -9.81
CA ALA A 32 -6.82 0.42 -10.95
C ALA A 32 -7.43 -0.56 -11.96
N ALA A 33 -8.41 -0.13 -12.75
CA ALA A 33 -9.04 -1.00 -13.75
C ALA A 33 -8.06 -1.54 -14.80
N ILE A 34 -6.93 -0.86 -14.99
CA ILE A 34 -5.84 -1.29 -15.88
C ILE A 34 -4.85 -2.26 -15.22
N ASP A 35 -4.91 -2.44 -13.91
CA ASP A 35 -4.03 -3.34 -13.18
C ASP A 35 -4.51 -4.79 -13.36
N GLU A 36 -3.57 -5.73 -13.45
CA GLU A 36 -3.88 -7.15 -13.71
C GLU A 36 -4.83 -7.76 -12.68
N ALA A 37 -4.73 -7.33 -11.42
CA ALA A 37 -5.61 -7.79 -10.33
C ALA A 37 -7.09 -7.44 -10.58
N GLU A 38 -7.38 -6.22 -11.04
CA GLU A 38 -8.76 -5.80 -11.31
C GLU A 38 -9.25 -6.32 -12.67
N LYS A 39 -8.38 -6.39 -13.69
CA LYS A 39 -8.69 -7.03 -14.97
C LYS A 39 -9.13 -8.48 -14.81
N ALA A 40 -8.50 -9.22 -13.89
CA ALA A 40 -8.87 -10.61 -13.60
C ALA A 40 -10.32 -10.76 -13.11
N ARG A 41 -10.90 -9.72 -12.49
CA ARG A 41 -12.30 -9.69 -12.04
C ARG A 41 -13.29 -9.45 -13.18
N ARG A 42 -12.81 -9.10 -14.39
CA ARG A 42 -13.62 -8.86 -15.60
C ARG A 42 -14.76 -7.86 -15.37
N ARG A 43 -14.52 -6.86 -14.52
CA ARG A 43 -15.46 -5.76 -14.26
C ARG A 43 -15.32 -4.66 -15.32
N PRO A 44 -16.38 -3.90 -15.62
CA PRO A 44 -16.30 -2.76 -16.53
C PRO A 44 -15.35 -1.70 -15.96
N ILE A 45 -14.81 -0.86 -16.84
CA ILE A 45 -14.03 0.31 -16.43
C ILE A 45 -14.96 1.26 -15.65
N PRO A 46 -14.64 1.60 -14.39
CA PRO A 46 -15.48 2.47 -13.58
C PRO A 46 -15.42 3.93 -14.06
N THR A 47 -16.47 4.68 -13.74
CA THR A 47 -16.51 6.13 -13.91
C THR A 47 -15.79 6.83 -12.75
N ALA A 48 -15.52 8.13 -12.91
CA ALA A 48 -14.94 8.95 -11.85
C ALA A 48 -15.80 8.95 -10.58
N ASP A 49 -17.12 9.10 -10.70
CA ASP A 49 -18.04 9.08 -9.55
C ASP A 49 -18.10 7.70 -8.89
N PHE A 50 -18.15 6.62 -9.68
CA PHE A 50 -18.13 5.26 -9.13
C PHE A 50 -16.82 5.01 -8.38
N ASN A 51 -15.69 5.48 -8.93
CA ASN A 51 -14.41 5.37 -8.25
C ASN A 51 -14.35 6.14 -6.94
N LEU A 52 -14.95 7.33 -6.89
CA LEU A 52 -14.98 8.15 -5.69
C LEU A 52 -15.85 7.55 -4.59
N HIS A 53 -17.05 7.09 -4.95
CA HIS A 53 -18.08 6.71 -3.99
C HIS A 53 -18.06 5.21 -3.63
N GLU A 54 -17.78 4.32 -4.58
CA GLU A 54 -17.81 2.88 -4.34
C GLU A 54 -16.40 2.31 -4.14
N ASN A 55 -15.44 2.68 -5.00
CA ASN A 55 -14.08 2.13 -4.91
C ASN A 55 -13.18 2.84 -3.91
N GLY A 56 -13.56 4.04 -3.44
CA GLY A 56 -12.75 4.85 -2.53
C GLY A 56 -11.41 5.29 -3.13
N ALA A 57 -11.40 5.59 -4.43
CA ALA A 57 -10.19 5.98 -5.12
C ALA A 57 -9.70 7.36 -4.67
N THR A 58 -8.52 7.38 -4.05
CA THR A 58 -7.90 8.61 -3.52
C THR A 58 -6.82 9.18 -4.43
N CYS A 59 -6.28 8.36 -5.35
CA CYS A 59 -5.18 8.74 -6.22
C CYS A 59 -5.50 8.39 -7.68
N ASP A 60 -4.74 8.99 -8.61
CA ASP A 60 -4.74 8.68 -10.05
C ASP A 60 -6.08 8.92 -10.78
N SER A 61 -7.06 9.52 -10.12
CA SER A 61 -8.34 9.88 -10.73
C SER A 61 -8.19 10.99 -11.77
N VAL A 62 -9.00 10.92 -12.83
CA VAL A 62 -9.16 12.01 -13.80
C VAL A 62 -9.60 13.32 -13.14
N LEU A 63 -10.25 13.27 -11.97
CA LEU A 63 -10.66 14.47 -11.21
C LEU A 63 -9.47 15.22 -10.60
N ASN A 64 -8.34 14.54 -10.37
CA ASN A 64 -7.17 15.11 -9.71
C ASN A 64 -6.21 15.77 -10.73
N THR A 65 -6.01 17.08 -10.60
CA THR A 65 -5.19 17.86 -11.54
C THR A 65 -3.71 17.51 -11.53
N TRP A 66 -3.19 16.90 -10.46
CA TRP A 66 -1.80 16.44 -10.39
C TRP A 66 -1.50 15.31 -11.36
N ARG A 67 -2.53 14.62 -11.85
CA ARG A 67 -2.41 13.48 -12.78
C ARG A 67 -2.79 13.84 -14.21
N TRP A 68 -3.13 15.10 -14.43
CA TRP A 68 -3.33 15.66 -15.76
C TRP A 68 -2.03 15.77 -16.53
N ASN A 69 -2.12 15.68 -17.85
CA ASN A 69 -0.97 15.92 -18.70
C ASN A 69 -0.57 17.41 -18.70
N LYS A 70 0.66 17.71 -19.13
CA LYS A 70 1.19 19.09 -19.17
C LYS A 70 0.31 20.07 -19.95
N GLY A 71 -0.39 19.61 -20.99
CA GLY A 71 -1.30 20.46 -21.78
C GLY A 71 -2.54 20.86 -20.99
N GLN A 72 -3.14 19.92 -20.27
CA GLN A 72 -4.27 20.15 -19.37
C GLN A 72 -3.86 21.05 -18.18
N GLN A 73 -2.70 20.80 -17.57
CA GLN A 73 -2.20 21.64 -16.46
C GLN A 73 -1.96 23.09 -16.87
N LYS A 74 -1.52 23.35 -18.11
CA LYS A 74 -1.35 24.73 -18.64
C LYS A 74 -2.67 25.51 -18.74
N ARG A 75 -3.82 24.83 -18.69
CA ARG A 75 -5.15 25.45 -18.68
C ARG A 75 -5.59 25.87 -17.28
N LEU A 76 -4.86 25.50 -16.23
CA LEU A 76 -5.10 25.90 -14.85
C LEU A 76 -4.56 27.31 -14.59
N GLY A 77 -5.02 27.92 -13.50
CA GLY A 77 -4.55 29.22 -13.03
C GLY A 77 -5.63 30.31 -13.03
N PRO A 78 -5.26 31.50 -12.50
CA PRO A 78 -6.17 32.63 -12.38
C PRO A 78 -6.69 33.07 -13.75
N ASN A 79 -7.96 33.49 -13.79
CA ASN A 79 -8.63 33.99 -14.99
C ASN A 79 -8.73 32.99 -16.17
N ARG A 80 -8.51 31.70 -15.91
CA ARG A 80 -8.76 30.64 -16.89
C ARG A 80 -10.23 30.19 -16.83
N PRO A 81 -10.81 29.71 -17.95
CA PRO A 81 -12.15 29.12 -17.93
C PRO A 81 -12.24 27.98 -16.92
N LYS A 82 -13.38 27.83 -16.25
CA LYS A 82 -13.62 26.72 -15.31
C LYS A 82 -13.58 25.40 -16.08
N ILE A 83 -12.79 24.45 -15.61
CA ILE A 83 -12.73 23.11 -16.18
C ILE A 83 -13.59 22.18 -15.33
N GLU A 84 -14.67 21.67 -15.91
CA GLU A 84 -15.51 20.65 -15.29
C GLU A 84 -15.23 19.31 -15.95
N ILE A 85 -15.14 18.26 -15.12
CA ILE A 85 -15.02 16.89 -15.59
C ILE A 85 -16.32 16.20 -15.18
N PRO A 86 -17.10 15.68 -16.14
CA PRO A 86 -18.30 14.93 -15.84
C PRO A 86 -17.99 13.70 -14.98
N GLY A 87 -18.84 13.43 -13.99
CA GLY A 87 -18.68 12.31 -13.06
C GLY A 87 -18.80 10.92 -13.71
N ASP A 88 -19.46 10.85 -14.88
CA ASP A 88 -19.56 9.65 -15.72
C ASP A 88 -18.33 9.42 -16.62
N THR A 89 -17.32 10.30 -16.56
CA THR A 89 -16.05 10.12 -17.29
C THR A 89 -15.38 8.81 -16.85
N LEU A 90 -15.01 7.96 -17.82
CA LEU A 90 -14.25 6.74 -17.54
C LEU A 90 -12.92 7.07 -16.85
N ASP A 91 -12.65 6.37 -15.76
CA ASP A 91 -11.49 6.65 -14.91
C ASP A 91 -10.68 5.36 -14.65
N PRO A 92 -9.99 4.85 -15.69
CA PRO A 92 -9.37 3.54 -15.65
C PRO A 92 -8.12 3.46 -14.77
N ARG A 93 -7.59 4.61 -14.33
CA ARG A 93 -6.32 4.71 -13.59
C ARG A 93 -6.51 4.95 -12.09
N ALA A 94 -7.69 5.42 -11.67
CA ALA A 94 -7.92 5.71 -10.27
C ALA A 94 -7.79 4.46 -9.41
N LYS A 95 -7.26 4.64 -8.21
CA LYS A 95 -7.09 3.56 -7.24
C LYS A 95 -6.99 4.10 -5.82
N ARG A 96 -7.30 3.23 -4.87
CA ARG A 96 -7.20 3.51 -3.44
C ARG A 96 -5.79 3.24 -2.93
N LEU A 97 -5.12 4.28 -2.46
CA LEU A 97 -3.77 4.17 -1.89
C LEU A 97 -3.72 4.60 -0.42
N ASP A 98 -4.76 5.29 0.06
CA ASP A 98 -4.87 5.77 1.42
C ASP A 98 -5.92 4.95 2.17
N TYR A 99 -5.57 4.52 3.38
CA TYR A 99 -6.33 3.54 4.14
C TYR A 99 -6.49 4.01 5.59
N ILE A 100 -7.66 3.70 6.16
CA ILE A 100 -7.89 3.74 7.61
C ILE A 100 -8.21 2.32 8.03
N PHE A 101 -7.47 1.82 9.02
CA PHE A 101 -7.75 0.53 9.65
C PHE A 101 -8.22 0.79 11.07
N ALA A 102 -9.32 0.14 11.47
CA ALA A 102 -9.91 0.31 12.80
C ALA A 102 -10.20 -1.04 13.44
N ASN A 103 -9.93 -1.16 14.74
CA ASN A 103 -10.38 -2.29 15.55
C ASN A 103 -11.72 -1.92 16.20
N THR A 104 -12.62 -2.91 16.26
CA THR A 104 -13.88 -2.78 17.00
C THR A 104 -13.68 -2.64 18.51
N CYS A 105 -12.56 -3.10 19.06
CA CYS A 105 -12.29 -3.19 20.49
C CYS A 105 -13.41 -3.90 21.28
N PHE A 106 -14.22 -4.73 20.60
CA PHE A 106 -15.29 -5.49 21.21
C PHE A 106 -14.69 -6.65 21.99
N ASP A 107 -15.03 -6.76 23.27
CA ASP A 107 -14.63 -7.87 24.13
C ASP A 107 -15.80 -8.87 24.25
N PRO A 108 -15.70 -10.07 23.67
CA PRO A 108 -16.72 -11.11 23.81
C PRO A 108 -16.95 -11.56 25.26
N VAL A 109 -15.96 -11.41 26.14
CA VAL A 109 -16.06 -11.76 27.57
C VAL A 109 -16.85 -10.71 28.34
N ASN A 110 -16.79 -9.44 27.91
CA ASN A 110 -17.54 -8.33 28.49
C ASN A 110 -18.37 -7.59 27.41
N PRO A 111 -19.43 -8.22 26.88
CA PRO A 111 -20.21 -7.66 25.77
C PRO A 111 -20.93 -6.35 26.13
N ASN A 112 -21.15 -6.10 27.42
CA ASN A 112 -21.75 -4.86 27.93
C ASN A 112 -20.83 -3.64 27.72
N GLY A 113 -19.53 -3.86 27.57
CA GLY A 113 -18.56 -2.81 27.23
C GLY A 113 -18.79 -2.20 25.85
N GLY A 114 -19.48 -2.91 24.96
CA GLY A 114 -19.72 -2.47 23.59
C GLY A 114 -18.46 -2.53 22.72
N GLY A 115 -18.53 -1.87 21.56
CA GLY A 115 -17.41 -1.75 20.64
C GLY A 115 -17.64 -0.65 19.60
N TRP A 116 -16.59 -0.33 18.85
CA TRP A 116 -16.60 0.61 17.75
C TRP A 116 -17.05 -0.06 16.45
N ILE A 117 -17.94 0.60 15.72
CA ILE A 117 -18.34 0.21 14.37
C ILE A 117 -18.03 1.34 13.40
N VAL A 118 -17.83 1.00 12.14
CA VAL A 118 -17.72 1.94 11.04
C VAL A 118 -19.12 2.37 10.63
N GLU A 119 -19.43 3.65 10.82
CA GLU A 119 -20.69 4.26 10.40
C GLU A 119 -20.62 4.74 8.96
N SER A 120 -19.53 5.44 8.61
CA SER A 120 -19.32 5.96 7.26
C SER A 120 -17.84 6.05 6.92
N ALA A 121 -17.55 5.97 5.62
CA ALA A 121 -16.27 6.33 5.03
C ALA A 121 -16.54 7.09 3.73
N ARG A 122 -15.73 8.10 3.43
CA ARG A 122 -15.83 8.88 2.19
C ARG A 122 -14.47 9.37 1.71
N VAL A 123 -14.36 9.62 0.41
CA VAL A 123 -13.25 10.39 -0.16
C VAL A 123 -13.60 11.87 -0.06
N GLY A 124 -12.72 12.65 0.54
CA GLY A 124 -12.92 14.09 0.76
C GLY A 124 -11.86 14.93 0.06
N MET A 125 -11.92 16.25 0.29
CA MET A 125 -10.99 17.23 -0.30
C MET A 125 -10.85 17.10 -1.83
N THR A 126 -11.95 16.75 -2.51
CA THR A 126 -12.00 16.54 -3.97
C THR A 126 -12.13 17.86 -4.74
N GLU A 127 -12.51 18.92 -4.04
CA GLU A 127 -12.70 20.25 -4.62
C GLU A 127 -11.38 20.86 -5.10
N ARG A 128 -11.49 21.66 -6.17
CA ARG A 128 -10.37 22.42 -6.73
C ARG A 128 -10.35 23.81 -6.12
N HIS A 129 -9.15 24.36 -5.96
CA HIS A 129 -8.98 25.73 -5.53
C HIS A 129 -9.75 26.68 -6.47
N PRO A 130 -10.61 27.59 -5.98
CA PRO A 130 -11.51 28.38 -6.83
C PRO A 130 -10.78 29.25 -7.86
N THR A 131 -9.67 29.88 -7.47
CA THR A 131 -8.85 30.72 -8.37
C THR A 131 -7.89 29.94 -9.25
N LEU A 132 -7.13 29.00 -8.67
CA LEU A 132 -6.07 28.27 -9.39
C LEU A 132 -6.59 27.06 -10.16
N GLN A 133 -7.78 26.56 -9.80
CA GLN A 133 -8.41 25.37 -10.32
C GLN A 133 -7.59 24.07 -10.16
N CYS A 134 -6.52 24.08 -9.36
CA CYS A 134 -5.77 22.88 -9.04
C CYS A 134 -6.36 22.17 -7.82
N SER A 135 -6.22 20.84 -7.80
CA SER A 135 -6.45 20.03 -6.61
C SER A 135 -5.42 20.38 -5.53
N LEU A 136 -5.84 20.34 -4.27
CA LEU A 136 -4.99 20.69 -3.11
C LEU A 136 -3.78 19.77 -2.97
N SER A 137 -3.94 18.50 -3.30
CA SER A 137 -2.92 17.46 -3.16
C SER A 137 -3.00 16.46 -4.33
N ASP A 138 -1.93 15.71 -4.57
CA ASP A 138 -1.93 14.62 -5.55
C ASP A 138 -2.67 13.36 -5.05
N HIS A 139 -3.15 13.42 -3.81
CA HIS A 139 -4.10 12.49 -3.20
C HIS A 139 -5.32 13.26 -2.65
N PHE A 140 -6.51 12.68 -2.81
CA PHE A 140 -7.70 13.09 -2.07
C PHE A 140 -7.67 12.55 -0.63
N SER A 141 -8.42 13.17 0.30
CA SER A 141 -8.49 12.68 1.67
C SER A 141 -9.34 11.40 1.74
N VAL A 142 -9.07 10.57 2.74
CA VAL A 142 -9.99 9.52 3.19
C VAL A 142 -10.46 9.88 4.58
N GLU A 143 -11.77 9.85 4.80
CA GLU A 143 -12.42 10.24 6.04
C GLU A 143 -13.32 9.10 6.49
N ALA A 144 -13.33 8.80 7.79
CA ALA A 144 -14.20 7.78 8.35
C ALA A 144 -14.79 8.24 9.68
N THR A 145 -16.03 7.85 9.94
CA THR A 145 -16.71 8.05 11.22
C THR A 145 -16.89 6.70 11.89
N LEU A 146 -16.33 6.58 13.10
CA LEU A 146 -16.52 5.43 13.97
C LEU A 146 -17.50 5.79 15.08
N VAL A 147 -18.46 4.92 15.35
CA VAL A 147 -19.44 5.10 16.43
C VAL A 147 -19.27 3.99 17.45
N HIS A 148 -19.21 4.37 18.72
CA HIS A 148 -19.22 3.41 19.80
C HIS A 148 -20.65 2.92 20.05
N THR A 149 -20.84 1.61 20.12
CA THR A 149 -22.13 0.97 20.29
C THR A 149 -22.05 -0.05 21.41
N THR A 150 -22.96 0.06 22.38
CA THR A 150 -23.16 -0.94 23.43
C THR A 150 -24.25 -1.94 23.06
N TYR A 151 -24.65 -2.01 21.77
CA TYR A 151 -25.78 -2.82 21.32
C TYR A 151 -25.48 -4.32 21.48
N ALA A 152 -25.84 -4.77 22.67
CA ALA A 152 -26.02 -6.12 23.13
C ALA A 152 -27.24 -6.76 22.44
N SER A 153 -27.08 -8.02 22.02
CA SER A 153 -28.12 -9.00 21.66
C SER A 153 -29.21 -8.63 20.63
N PRO A 154 -29.48 -9.48 19.62
CA PRO A 154 -30.62 -9.36 18.69
C PRO A 154 -32.00 -9.16 19.36
N ALA A 155 -32.15 -9.60 20.61
CA ALA A 155 -33.39 -9.49 21.38
C ALA A 155 -33.77 -8.04 21.75
N ASP A 156 -32.78 -7.19 22.03
CA ASP A 156 -33.04 -5.80 22.46
C ASP A 156 -33.36 -4.89 21.27
N GLN A 157 -32.85 -5.20 20.08
CA GLN A 157 -33.27 -4.57 18.82
C GLN A 157 -34.71 -4.93 18.42
N THR A 158 -35.14 -6.16 18.68
CA THR A 158 -36.52 -6.57 18.40
C THR A 158 -37.52 -5.76 19.24
N LYS A 159 -37.18 -5.46 20.50
CA LYS A 159 -38.00 -4.63 21.40
C LYS A 159 -38.03 -3.15 20.98
N LEU A 160 -36.89 -2.58 20.61
CA LEU A 160 -36.80 -1.20 20.12
C LEU A 160 -37.57 -1.00 18.81
N ASN A 161 -37.44 -1.93 17.86
CA ASN A 161 -38.20 -1.90 16.61
C ASN A 161 -39.70 -2.06 16.85
N ALA A 162 -40.12 -2.98 17.73
CA ALA A 162 -41.53 -3.13 18.09
C ALA A 162 -42.12 -1.84 18.70
N SER A 163 -41.34 -1.13 19.53
CA SER A 163 -41.74 0.14 20.13
C SER A 163 -41.74 1.31 19.14
N ALA A 164 -40.79 1.35 18.20
CA ALA A 164 -40.75 2.36 17.13
C ALA A 164 -41.90 2.17 16.11
N VAL A 165 -42.29 0.92 15.84
CA VAL A 165 -43.45 0.56 15.04
C VAL A 165 -44.75 0.94 15.77
N SER A 166 -44.87 0.66 17.08
CA SER A 166 -46.07 1.05 17.83
C SER A 166 -46.25 2.56 17.94
N ASN A 167 -45.15 3.32 17.94
CA ASN A 167 -45.18 4.77 18.08
C ASN A 167 -45.24 5.51 16.74
N GLY A 168 -45.38 4.82 15.61
CA GLY A 168 -45.51 5.43 14.27
C GLY A 168 -44.26 6.13 13.73
N VAL A 169 -43.15 6.08 14.47
CA VAL A 169 -41.86 6.73 14.11
C VAL A 169 -41.09 5.89 13.08
N TYR A 170 -41.42 4.60 12.93
CA TYR A 170 -40.76 3.68 12.02
C TYR A 170 -40.69 4.19 10.57
N LEU A 171 -41.70 4.92 10.08
CA LEU A 171 -41.71 5.47 8.72
C LEU A 171 -40.87 6.74 8.54
N GLN A 172 -40.46 7.42 9.62
CA GLN A 172 -39.63 8.63 9.58
C GLN A 172 -38.14 8.36 9.78
N THR A 173 -37.79 7.27 10.47
CA THR A 173 -36.39 6.95 10.78
C THR A 173 -35.89 5.64 10.21
N ALA A 174 -36.70 4.83 9.52
CA ALA A 174 -36.31 3.51 9.00
C ALA A 174 -34.92 3.55 8.34
N PRO A 175 -33.86 3.09 9.04
CA PRO A 175 -32.68 2.64 8.34
C PRO A 175 -33.18 1.37 7.62
N SER A 176 -33.03 1.31 6.31
CA SER A 176 -33.33 0.10 5.55
C SER A 176 -32.82 -1.13 6.32
N GLU A 177 -33.61 -2.20 6.43
CA GLU A 177 -33.28 -3.39 7.25
C GLU A 177 -31.88 -3.99 6.96
N SER A 178 -31.29 -3.65 5.80
CA SER A 178 -29.90 -3.91 5.44
C SER A 178 -28.84 -3.20 6.31
N ARG A 179 -29.15 -2.04 6.90
CA ARG A 179 -28.26 -1.30 7.82
C ARG A 179 -28.31 -1.81 9.25
N LEU A 180 -29.28 -2.64 9.63
CA LEU A 180 -29.44 -3.13 11.02
C LEU A 180 -28.76 -4.48 11.25
N THR A 181 -28.59 -5.27 10.20
CA THR A 181 -27.77 -6.50 10.21
C THR A 181 -26.27 -6.19 10.15
N GLY A 182 -25.87 -5.06 9.53
CA GLY A 182 -24.48 -4.63 9.36
C GLY A 182 -23.67 -4.36 10.65
N PRO A 183 -24.17 -3.59 11.64
CA PRO A 183 -23.41 -3.20 12.84
C PRO A 183 -22.94 -4.39 13.68
N HIS A 184 -23.81 -5.38 13.89
CA HIS A 184 -23.45 -6.56 14.67
C HIS A 184 -22.46 -7.47 13.92
N LEU A 185 -22.58 -7.58 12.59
CA LEU A 185 -21.59 -8.26 11.75
C LEU A 185 -20.21 -7.61 11.85
N GLN A 186 -20.14 -6.29 12.03
CA GLN A 186 -18.87 -5.59 12.25
C GLN A 186 -18.24 -5.96 13.59
N LEU A 187 -19.03 -6.04 14.67
CA LEU A 187 -18.58 -6.44 16.02
C LEU A 187 -18.25 -7.93 16.15
N LYS A 188 -18.63 -8.78 15.19
CA LYS A 188 -18.24 -10.19 15.23
C LYS A 188 -16.72 -10.29 15.25
N HIS A 189 -16.22 -10.83 16.36
CA HIS A 189 -14.86 -11.29 16.49
C HIS A 189 -14.63 -12.35 15.41
N SER A 190 -13.74 -12.05 14.47
CA SER A 190 -13.19 -13.09 13.61
C SER A 190 -12.12 -13.74 14.47
N ASP A 191 -12.28 -15.02 14.81
CA ASP A 191 -11.22 -15.75 15.49
C ASP A 191 -10.01 -15.75 14.56
N THR A 192 -9.10 -14.81 14.80
CA THR A 192 -7.90 -14.67 14.01
C THR A 192 -7.10 -15.95 14.24
N PRO A 193 -6.85 -16.76 13.20
CA PRO A 193 -6.03 -17.94 13.38
C PRO A 193 -4.64 -17.51 13.88
N PRO A 194 -4.01 -18.31 14.75
CA PRO A 194 -2.71 -17.96 15.32
C PRO A 194 -1.61 -17.83 14.25
N TYR A 195 -1.83 -18.38 13.05
CA TYR A 195 -0.90 -18.39 11.94
C TYR A 195 -1.53 -17.87 10.65
N LEU A 196 -0.69 -17.33 9.75
CA LEU A 196 -1.11 -16.96 8.40
C LEU A 196 -1.51 -18.20 7.60
N PRO A 197 -2.40 -18.06 6.61
CA PRO A 197 -2.56 -19.08 5.59
C PRO A 197 -1.20 -19.44 4.97
N VAL A 198 -0.97 -20.72 4.76
CA VAL A 198 0.31 -21.26 4.25
C VAL A 198 0.70 -20.63 2.92
N SER A 199 -0.28 -20.39 2.05
CA SER A 199 -0.10 -19.69 0.77
C SER A 199 0.46 -18.27 0.94
N THR A 200 0.11 -17.58 2.02
CA THR A 200 0.64 -16.24 2.32
C THR A 200 2.12 -16.30 2.72
N TYR A 201 2.52 -17.32 3.49
CA TYR A 201 3.94 -17.54 3.78
C TYR A 201 4.72 -17.86 2.49
N ASP A 202 4.17 -18.69 1.60
CA ASP A 202 4.78 -18.99 0.30
C ASP A 202 4.96 -17.73 -0.56
N GLU A 203 3.97 -16.83 -0.56
CA GLU A 203 4.07 -15.53 -1.23
C GLU A 203 5.17 -14.63 -0.64
N ILE A 204 5.30 -14.57 0.69
CA ILE A 204 6.38 -13.83 1.37
C ILE A 204 7.74 -14.40 0.96
N LEU A 205 7.91 -15.72 1.02
CA LEU A 205 9.16 -16.39 0.64
C LEU A 205 9.51 -16.14 -0.84
N ALA A 206 8.53 -16.18 -1.73
CA ALA A 206 8.73 -15.85 -3.14
C ALA A 206 9.19 -14.40 -3.33
N MET A 207 8.63 -13.46 -2.55
CA MET A 207 9.03 -12.05 -2.58
C MET A 207 10.47 -11.86 -2.06
N ILE A 208 10.84 -12.52 -0.96
CA ILE A 208 12.20 -12.52 -0.40
C ILE A 208 13.18 -13.06 -1.45
N HIS A 209 12.88 -14.19 -2.07
CA HIS A 209 13.75 -14.79 -3.10
C HIS A 209 13.95 -13.87 -4.30
N LYS A 210 12.88 -13.23 -4.79
CA LYS A 210 12.96 -12.24 -5.88
C LYS A 210 13.83 -11.04 -5.51
N TYR A 211 13.71 -10.55 -4.27
CA TYR A 211 14.52 -9.46 -3.77
C TYR A 211 16.00 -9.86 -3.67
N HIS A 212 16.27 -11.04 -3.11
CA HIS A 212 17.61 -11.58 -2.94
C HIS A 212 18.36 -11.69 -4.27
N LEU A 213 17.72 -12.24 -5.31
CA LEU A 213 18.32 -12.37 -6.64
C LEU A 213 18.66 -11.00 -7.25
N ARG A 214 17.77 -10.02 -7.09
CA ARG A 214 18.03 -8.64 -7.54
C ARG A 214 19.23 -8.07 -6.80
N GLU A 215 19.30 -8.26 -5.49
CA GLU A 215 20.31 -7.66 -4.64
C GLU A 215 21.71 -8.22 -4.92
N LEU A 216 21.83 -9.54 -5.12
CA LEU A 216 23.08 -10.16 -5.57
C LEU A 216 23.57 -9.59 -6.90
N LYS A 217 22.65 -9.37 -7.85
CA LYS A 217 22.98 -8.79 -9.15
C LYS A 217 23.45 -7.34 -9.00
N GLN A 218 22.74 -6.54 -8.20
CA GLN A 218 23.12 -5.15 -7.93
C GLN A 218 24.47 -5.05 -7.24
N ARG A 219 24.73 -5.90 -6.23
CA ARG A 219 26.01 -6.00 -5.56
C ARG A 219 27.16 -6.27 -6.54
N ARG A 220 26.98 -7.26 -7.43
CA ARG A 220 28.00 -7.62 -8.43
C ARG A 220 28.28 -6.46 -9.39
N PHE A 221 27.26 -5.75 -9.85
CA PHE A 221 27.46 -4.59 -10.72
C PHE A 221 28.13 -3.42 -10.01
N ARG A 222 27.74 -3.10 -8.77
CA ARG A 222 28.35 -2.03 -7.99
C ARG A 222 29.83 -2.30 -7.70
N LEU A 223 30.15 -3.53 -7.27
CA LEU A 223 31.54 -3.93 -7.03
C LEU A 223 32.34 -3.98 -8.34
N GLY A 224 31.74 -4.44 -9.43
CA GLY A 224 32.35 -4.39 -10.76
C GLY A 224 32.63 -2.95 -11.21
N HIS A 225 31.70 -2.01 -10.97
CA HIS A 225 31.88 -0.59 -11.26
C HIS A 225 33.01 0.03 -10.45
N PHE A 226 33.13 -0.31 -9.16
CA PHE A 226 34.26 0.08 -8.33
C PHE A 226 35.60 -0.38 -8.92
N VAL A 227 35.71 -1.68 -9.22
CA VAL A 227 36.95 -2.28 -9.75
C VAL A 227 37.31 -1.67 -11.13
N ALA A 228 36.32 -1.51 -12.01
CA ALA A 228 36.54 -0.87 -13.31
C ALA A 228 36.99 0.58 -13.17
N SER A 229 36.35 1.35 -12.28
CA SER A 229 36.71 2.75 -12.00
C SER A 229 38.13 2.88 -11.47
N PHE A 230 38.56 1.93 -10.63
CA PHE A 230 39.93 1.86 -10.13
C PHE A 230 40.95 1.66 -11.26
N PHE A 231 40.73 0.70 -12.16
CA PHE A 231 41.63 0.48 -13.30
C PHE A 231 41.62 1.64 -14.30
N ILE A 232 40.46 2.24 -14.56
CA ILE A 232 40.33 3.44 -15.41
C ILE A 232 41.11 4.61 -14.80
N SER A 233 41.02 4.80 -13.49
CA SER A 233 41.76 5.85 -12.77
C SER A 233 43.28 5.65 -12.91
N ILE A 234 43.79 4.42 -12.72
CA ILE A 234 45.20 4.09 -12.96
C ILE A 234 45.59 4.41 -14.42
N GLY A 235 44.77 3.98 -15.39
CA GLY A 235 45.02 4.24 -16.81
C GLY A 235 45.09 5.73 -17.13
N CYS A 236 44.19 6.54 -16.55
CA CYS A 236 44.21 8.00 -16.70
C CYS A 236 45.48 8.61 -16.11
N LEU A 237 45.90 8.18 -14.92
CA LEU A 237 47.12 8.68 -14.27
C LEU A 237 48.39 8.32 -15.06
N VAL A 238 48.46 7.12 -15.65
CA VAL A 238 49.57 6.74 -16.53
C VAL A 238 49.55 7.57 -17.82
N ALA A 239 48.37 7.76 -18.43
CA ALA A 239 48.22 8.53 -19.66
C ALA A 239 48.63 10.00 -19.53
N VAL A 240 48.52 10.59 -18.32
CA VAL A 240 48.99 11.97 -18.05
C VAL A 240 50.48 12.14 -18.39
N TRP A 241 51.32 11.12 -18.18
CA TRP A 241 52.76 11.19 -18.51
C TRP A 241 53.06 11.34 -20.00
N PHE A 242 52.13 10.92 -20.86
CA PHE A 242 52.26 10.96 -22.31
C PHE A 242 51.40 12.06 -22.95
N SER A 243 50.78 12.91 -22.13
CA SER A 243 49.84 13.91 -22.58
C SER A 243 50.56 15.05 -23.33
N PRO A 244 50.18 15.36 -24.59
CA PRO A 244 50.86 16.36 -25.39
C PRO A 244 50.50 17.81 -25.00
N ARG A 245 49.42 18.01 -24.22
CA ARG A 245 48.87 19.35 -23.89
C ARG A 245 48.27 19.36 -22.49
N ASN A 246 48.45 20.46 -21.76
CA ASN A 246 47.97 20.61 -20.37
C ASN A 246 46.46 20.38 -20.21
N PHE A 247 45.62 20.80 -21.16
CA PHE A 247 44.17 20.60 -21.05
C PHE A 247 43.79 19.10 -21.12
N VAL A 248 44.56 18.29 -21.84
CA VAL A 248 44.32 16.83 -21.92
C VAL A 248 44.64 16.20 -20.57
N SER A 249 45.73 16.62 -19.93
CA SER A 249 46.09 16.17 -18.58
C SER A 249 45.01 16.54 -17.56
N PHE A 250 44.46 17.75 -17.64
CA PHE A 250 43.35 18.18 -16.79
C PHE A 250 42.11 17.29 -16.97
N LEU A 251 41.71 17.01 -18.21
CA LEU A 251 40.55 16.15 -18.49
C LEU A 251 40.75 14.71 -17.97
N LEU A 252 41.95 14.15 -18.14
CA LEU A 252 42.30 12.82 -17.62
C LEU A 252 42.25 12.78 -16.09
N MET A 253 42.78 13.81 -15.42
CA MET A 253 42.71 13.92 -13.96
C MET A 253 41.27 14.08 -13.47
N LEU A 254 40.48 14.93 -14.13
CA LEU A 254 39.07 15.14 -13.77
C LEU A 254 38.24 13.86 -13.93
N LEU A 255 38.41 13.15 -15.05
CA LEU A 255 37.75 11.87 -15.30
C LEU A 255 38.15 10.82 -14.27
N SER A 256 39.45 10.74 -13.95
CA SER A 256 39.99 9.84 -12.92
C SER A 256 39.37 10.11 -11.56
N THR A 257 39.36 11.36 -11.11
CA THR A 257 38.85 11.73 -9.79
C THR A 257 37.35 11.48 -9.68
N LEU A 258 36.55 11.97 -10.63
CA LEU A 258 35.09 11.79 -10.59
C LEU A 258 34.69 10.32 -10.74
N GLY A 259 35.34 9.61 -11.67
CA GLY A 259 35.09 8.18 -11.90
C GLY A 259 35.44 7.35 -10.68
N LEU A 260 36.62 7.57 -10.07
CA LEU A 260 37.03 6.87 -8.86
C LEU A 260 36.11 7.19 -7.68
N SER A 261 35.72 8.46 -7.48
CA SER A 261 34.79 8.82 -6.41
C SER A 261 33.44 8.11 -6.56
N ALA A 262 32.86 8.08 -7.77
CA ALA A 262 31.63 7.34 -8.03
C ALA A 262 31.80 5.83 -7.79
N GLY A 263 32.90 5.26 -8.27
CA GLY A 263 33.23 3.85 -8.04
C GLY A 263 33.39 3.51 -6.56
N VAL A 264 34.06 4.35 -5.76
CA VAL A 264 34.24 4.13 -4.31
C VAL A 264 32.89 4.14 -3.59
N ILE A 265 32.00 5.08 -3.91
CA ILE A 265 30.65 5.13 -3.32
C ILE A 265 29.89 3.83 -3.62
N ASP A 266 29.91 3.36 -4.87
CA ASP A 266 29.28 2.09 -5.24
C ASP A 266 29.93 0.88 -4.56
N GLY A 267 31.26 0.88 -4.44
CA GLY A 267 32.02 -0.14 -3.72
C GLY A 267 31.64 -0.22 -2.25
N LEU A 268 31.48 0.92 -1.57
CA LEU A 268 31.04 0.98 -0.17
C LEU A 268 29.60 0.47 -0.01
N ILE A 269 28.69 0.89 -0.90
CA ILE A 269 27.29 0.42 -0.89
C ILE A 269 27.24 -1.09 -1.10
N GLY A 270 27.85 -1.60 -2.17
CA GLY A 270 27.85 -3.03 -2.50
C GLY A 270 28.64 -3.91 -1.53
N GLY A 271 29.65 -3.34 -0.85
CA GLY A 271 30.48 -4.06 0.12
C GLY A 271 29.82 -4.16 1.50
N LEU A 272 29.50 -3.02 2.11
CA LEU A 272 29.10 -2.93 3.51
C LEU A 272 27.59 -3.07 3.72
N PHE A 273 26.80 -2.24 3.02
CA PHE A 273 25.36 -2.13 3.26
C PHE A 273 24.58 -3.33 2.73
N VAL A 274 24.91 -3.77 1.51
CA VAL A 274 24.25 -4.94 0.91
C VAL A 274 24.57 -6.23 1.68
N GLY A 275 25.76 -6.33 2.28
CA GLY A 275 26.14 -7.49 3.09
C GLY A 275 25.29 -7.65 4.34
N SER A 276 25.06 -6.56 5.09
CA SER A 276 24.17 -6.57 6.26
C SER A 276 22.72 -6.85 5.88
N GLU A 277 22.25 -6.27 4.78
CA GLU A 277 20.88 -6.46 4.32
C GLU A 277 20.59 -7.90 3.92
N ILE A 278 21.52 -8.55 3.20
CA ILE A 278 21.40 -9.96 2.85
C ILE A 278 21.33 -10.85 4.11
N ARG A 279 22.09 -10.52 5.17
CA ARG A 279 22.02 -11.28 6.43
C ARG A 279 20.68 -11.09 7.13
N ALA A 280 20.21 -9.85 7.25
CA ALA A 280 18.91 -9.55 7.83
C ALA A 280 17.76 -10.23 7.06
N LEU A 281 17.83 -10.25 5.73
CA LEU A 281 16.86 -10.95 4.90
C LEU A 281 16.89 -12.46 5.09
N LYS A 282 18.06 -13.07 5.31
CA LYS A 282 18.18 -14.50 5.61
C LYS A 282 17.59 -14.85 6.97
N GLU A 283 17.82 -14.00 7.98
CA GLU A 283 17.22 -14.15 9.31
C GLU A 283 15.69 -14.07 9.22
N PHE A 284 15.17 -13.04 8.54
CA PHE A 284 13.73 -12.92 8.29
C PHE A 284 13.18 -14.11 7.48
N GLU A 285 13.90 -14.59 6.47
CA GLU A 285 13.50 -15.78 5.71
C GLU A 285 13.39 -17.02 6.61
N TRP A 286 14.34 -17.20 7.53
CA TRP A 286 14.34 -18.29 8.51
C TRP A 286 13.13 -18.18 9.46
N GLU A 287 12.83 -17.00 9.98
CA GLU A 287 11.65 -16.77 10.82
C GLU A 287 10.36 -17.13 10.09
N ILE A 288 10.22 -16.70 8.84
CA ILE A 288 9.04 -16.97 8.01
C ILE A 288 8.89 -18.47 7.70
N ARG A 289 10.00 -19.17 7.42
CA ARG A 289 9.97 -20.64 7.19
C ARG A 289 9.54 -21.40 8.43
N ASN A 290 10.02 -21.01 9.61
CA ASN A 290 9.63 -21.64 10.87
C ASN A 290 8.17 -21.36 11.22
N ALA A 291 7.71 -20.11 11.04
CA ALA A 291 6.31 -19.76 11.22
C ALA A 291 5.40 -20.56 10.28
N ARG A 292 5.82 -20.76 9.03
CA ARG A 292 5.11 -21.60 8.06
C ARG A 292 5.07 -23.08 8.47
N ALA A 293 6.19 -23.64 8.95
CA ALA A 293 6.24 -25.03 9.42
C ALA A 293 5.29 -25.24 10.62
N ALA A 294 5.30 -24.31 11.58
CA ALA A 294 4.38 -24.31 12.71
C ALA A 294 2.91 -24.21 12.26
N ALA A 295 2.61 -23.38 11.26
CA ALA A 295 1.27 -23.26 10.68
C ALA A 295 0.78 -24.55 10.01
N ASN A 296 1.68 -25.33 9.41
CA ASN A 296 1.40 -26.63 8.79
C ASN A 296 1.32 -27.79 9.80
N GLY A 297 1.60 -27.55 11.09
CA GLY A 297 1.73 -28.63 12.07
C GLY A 297 2.96 -29.51 11.84
N GLU A 298 3.94 -29.05 11.06
CA GLU A 298 5.22 -29.75 10.88
C GLU A 298 6.10 -29.51 12.12
N PRO A 299 6.68 -30.56 12.72
CA PRO A 299 7.66 -30.38 13.80
C PRO A 299 8.86 -29.59 13.27
N ASN A 300 9.29 -28.55 14.01
CA ASN A 300 10.38 -27.61 13.69
C ASN A 300 11.38 -28.16 12.65
N ALA A 301 11.13 -27.84 11.38
CA ALA A 301 11.75 -28.55 10.25
C ALA A 301 13.19 -28.11 9.92
N MET A 302 13.83 -27.25 10.73
CA MET A 302 15.24 -26.92 10.56
C MET A 302 15.94 -26.87 11.91
N SER A 303 16.75 -27.90 12.20
CA SER A 303 17.75 -27.82 13.26
C SER A 303 18.75 -26.71 12.91
N GLU A 304 19.39 -26.14 13.94
CA GLU A 304 20.46 -25.13 13.87
C GLU A 304 21.66 -25.52 12.97
N GLY A 305 21.60 -26.62 12.21
CA GLY A 305 22.67 -27.14 11.35
C GLY A 305 22.88 -26.36 10.05
N ASP A 306 21.85 -25.78 9.44
CA ASP A 306 22.01 -24.89 8.27
C ASP A 306 22.49 -23.49 8.68
N VAL A 307 22.50 -23.25 9.99
CA VAL A 307 23.09 -22.08 10.62
C VAL A 307 24.62 -22.21 10.81
N LYS A 308 25.28 -23.16 10.13
CA LYS A 308 26.75 -23.30 10.19
C LYS A 308 27.52 -22.76 8.97
N ASN A 309 26.81 -22.30 7.94
CA ASN A 309 27.41 -21.58 6.81
C ASN A 309 27.12 -20.07 6.92
N TRP A 310 27.49 -19.49 8.07
CA TRP A 310 27.35 -18.05 8.39
C TRP A 310 28.55 -17.26 7.89
#